data_AF-A0A8T6DKW0-F1
#
_entry.id   AF-A0A8T6DKW0-F1
#
_cell.length_a   1.000
_cell.length_b   1.000
_cell.length_c   1.000
_cell.angle_alpha   90.00
_cell.angle_beta   90.00
_cell.angle_gamma   90.00
#
_symmetry.space_group_name_H-M   'P 1'
#
loop_
_entity.id
_entity.type
_entity.pdbx_description
1 polymer ?
#
loop_
_entity_poly.entity_id
_entity_poly.type
_entity_poly.pdbx_seq_one_letter_code
_entity_poly.pdbx_strand_id
1 'polypeptide(L)'
;MADGQGPVVVSVINMKGGVGKTTIAAMLARWLTSMRPFTRQYGSSGMYTDTLTIDLDPQANLSQALMGGRRCRDFLNAQSPSIVEVFKGYQPPNRFNPSPHPLSMSSVVHSIGGRSSPNDSSLALIPSRSE
;
A
#
# COMPACT_ATOMS: atom_id res chain seq x y z
N MET A 1 24.50 -3.24 -3.89
CA MET A 1 23.84 -3.51 -5.19
C MET A 1 22.67 -4.41 -4.88
N ALA A 2 21.47 -4.10 -5.39
CA ALA A 2 20.34 -5.01 -5.24
C ALA A 2 20.70 -6.30 -5.99
N ASP A 3 20.71 -7.43 -5.30
CA ASP A 3 20.80 -8.74 -5.94
C ASP A 3 19.72 -8.76 -7.02
N GLY A 4 20.06 -9.14 -8.26
CA GLY A 4 19.25 -8.94 -9.48
C GLY A 4 17.88 -9.62 -9.54
N GLN A 5 17.29 -9.97 -8.40
CA GLN A 5 15.90 -10.36 -8.25
C GLN A 5 15.07 -9.10 -7.95
N GLY A 6 14.13 -8.78 -8.84
CA GLY A 6 13.18 -7.69 -8.63
C GLY A 6 12.28 -7.90 -7.41
N PRO A 7 11.35 -6.98 -7.12
CA PRO A 7 10.45 -7.12 -5.98
C PRO A 7 9.64 -8.42 -6.07
N VAL A 8 9.48 -9.10 -4.93
CA VAL A 8 8.61 -10.27 -4.82
C VAL A 8 7.16 -9.79 -4.77
N VAL A 9 6.33 -10.27 -5.71
CA VAL A 9 4.91 -9.93 -5.77
C VAL A 9 4.08 -11.09 -5.21
N VAL A 10 3.27 -10.79 -4.18
CA VAL A 10 2.32 -11.74 -3.58
C VAL A 10 0.92 -11.21 -3.77
N SER A 11 0.03 -12.03 -4.34
CA SER A 11 -1.39 -11.69 -4.51
C SER A 11 -2.27 -12.65 -3.71
N VAL A 12 -3.16 -12.08 -2.87
CA VAL A 12 -4.07 -12.85 -2.02
C VAL A 12 -5.44 -12.91 -2.68
N ILE A 13 -5.71 -14.02 -3.40
CA ILE A 13 -6.92 -14.19 -4.21
C ILE A 13 -7.77 -15.32 -3.65
N ASN A 14 -9.08 -15.13 -3.62
CA ASN A 14 -10.07 -16.16 -3.30
C ASN A 14 -11.44 -15.73 -3.86
N MET A 15 -12.14 -16.68 -4.49
CA MET A 15 -13.44 -16.47 -5.13
C MET A 15 -14.59 -16.28 -4.14
N LYS A 16 -14.41 -16.61 -2.85
CA LYS A 16 -15.43 -16.42 -1.82
C LYS A 16 -15.20 -15.13 -1.03
N GLY A 17 -16.27 -14.35 -0.83
CA GLY A 17 -16.29 -13.20 0.09
C GLY A 17 -16.19 -13.63 1.56
N GLY A 18 -15.63 -12.77 2.42
CA GLY A 18 -15.62 -13.02 3.87
C GLY A 18 -14.64 -14.09 4.38
N VAL A 19 -13.71 -14.57 3.55
CA VAL A 19 -12.72 -15.62 3.92
C VAL A 19 -11.42 -15.08 4.53
N GLY A 20 -11.36 -13.78 4.87
CA GLY A 20 -10.20 -13.18 5.53
C GLY A 20 -9.03 -12.79 4.61
N LYS A 21 -9.23 -12.69 3.28
CA LYS A 21 -8.19 -12.24 2.32
C LYS A 21 -7.50 -10.95 2.78
N THR A 22 -8.31 -9.93 3.04
CA THR A 22 -7.86 -8.61 3.47
C THR A 22 -7.14 -8.68 4.81
N THR A 23 -7.64 -9.49 5.74
CA THR A 23 -7.03 -9.67 7.05
C THR A 23 -5.62 -10.26 6.92
N ILE A 24 -5.46 -11.32 6.13
CA ILE A 24 -4.15 -11.94 5.88
C ILE A 24 -3.21 -10.95 5.19
N ALA A 25 -3.68 -10.24 4.16
CA ALA A 25 -2.88 -9.25 3.44
C ALA A 25 -2.40 -8.11 4.37
N ALA A 26 -3.29 -7.56 5.20
CA ALA A 26 -2.96 -6.50 6.15
C ALA A 26 -2.00 -6.98 7.24
N MET A 27 -2.22 -8.20 7.77
CA MET A 27 -1.35 -8.79 8.79
C MET A 27 0.04 -9.10 8.24
N LEU A 28 0.13 -9.68 7.05
CA LEU A 28 1.40 -9.97 6.38
C LEU A 28 2.21 -8.69 6.18
N ALA A 29 1.58 -7.63 5.65
CA ALA A 29 2.24 -6.35 5.40
C ALA A 29 2.75 -5.71 6.71
N ARG A 30 1.93 -5.71 7.76
CA ARG A 30 2.34 -5.23 9.10
C ARG A 30 3.46 -6.07 9.68
N TRP A 31 3.39 -7.40 9.54
CA TRP A 31 4.39 -8.32 10.05
C TRP A 31 5.76 -8.09 9.38
N LEU A 32 5.81 -8.02 8.05
CA LEU A 32 7.02 -7.71 7.28
C LEU A 32 7.65 -6.37 7.68
N THR A 33 6.82 -5.37 7.99
CA THR A 33 7.30 -4.05 8.41
C THR A 33 7.75 -4.02 9.88
N SER A 34 7.07 -4.77 10.74
CA SER A 34 7.34 -4.83 12.19
C SER A 34 8.52 -5.73 12.56
N MET A 35 8.90 -6.66 11.67
CA MET A 35 10.10 -7.45 11.87
C MET A 35 11.33 -6.53 11.81
N ARG A 36 11.82 -6.16 12.99
CA ARG A 36 13.25 -5.97 13.19
C ARG A 36 13.96 -7.26 12.78
N PRO A 37 15.23 -7.23 12.35
CA PRO A 37 15.89 -8.39 11.76
C PRO A 37 15.88 -9.62 12.70
N PHE A 38 14.80 -10.40 12.62
CA PHE A 38 14.60 -11.70 13.27
C PHE A 38 15.47 -12.77 12.59
N THR A 39 16.11 -12.37 11.50
CA THR A 39 16.97 -13.15 10.62
C THR A 39 18.35 -13.47 11.19
N ARG A 40 18.64 -13.18 12.48
CA ARG A 40 19.87 -13.70 13.09
C ARG A 40 19.86 -15.22 13.32
N GLN A 41 18.69 -15.87 13.36
CA GLN A 41 18.60 -17.30 13.72
C GLN A 41 18.68 -18.27 12.52
N TYR A 42 18.43 -17.81 11.29
CA TYR A 42 18.41 -18.65 10.08
C TYR A 42 19.39 -18.22 8.97
N GLY A 43 20.47 -17.52 9.33
CA GLY A 43 21.63 -17.30 8.44
C GLY A 43 21.44 -16.31 7.28
N SER A 44 20.23 -15.78 7.07
CA SER A 44 20.02 -14.70 6.11
C SER A 44 20.28 -13.37 6.83
N SER A 45 21.19 -12.55 6.32
CA SER A 45 21.48 -11.20 6.84
C SER A 45 20.21 -10.44 7.16
N GLY A 46 20.14 -9.80 8.34
CA GLY A 46 18.99 -9.05 8.83
C GLY A 46 18.44 -8.08 7.78
N MET A 47 17.39 -8.48 7.06
CA MET A 47 16.93 -7.76 5.88
C MET A 47 15.70 -6.93 6.23
N TYR A 48 15.85 -5.62 6.11
CA TYR A 48 14.72 -4.69 6.12
C TYR A 48 13.88 -4.92 4.87
N THR A 49 12.57 -4.94 5.02
CA THR A 49 11.65 -5.26 3.93
C THR A 49 10.74 -4.08 3.67
N ASP A 50 11.07 -3.27 2.67
CA ASP A 50 10.18 -2.24 2.16
C ASP A 50 8.98 -2.91 1.48
N THR A 51 7.79 -2.63 1.99
CA THR A 51 6.54 -3.28 1.57
C THR A 51 5.61 -2.27 0.93
N LEU A 52 5.24 -2.50 -0.34
CA LEU A 52 4.16 -1.80 -1.01
C LEU A 52 2.92 -2.69 -1.05
N THR A 53 1.85 -2.23 -0.42
CA THR A 53 0.53 -2.85 -0.52
C THR A 53 -0.30 -2.17 -1.60
N ILE A 54 -1.11 -2.94 -2.33
CA ILE A 54 -1.97 -2.44 -3.39
C ILE A 54 -3.36 -2.99 -3.13
N ASP A 55 -4.32 -2.09 -2.88
CA ASP A 55 -5.72 -2.47 -2.72
C ASP A 55 -6.43 -2.41 -4.07
N LEU A 56 -6.87 -3.58 -4.55
CA LEU A 56 -7.61 -3.73 -5.82
C LEU A 56 -9.11 -3.95 -5.57
N ASP A 57 -9.54 -4.08 -4.31
CA ASP A 57 -10.93 -4.34 -3.96
C ASP A 57 -11.70 -3.00 -3.99
N PRO A 58 -12.77 -2.85 -4.80
CA PRO A 58 -13.61 -1.65 -4.76
C PRO A 58 -14.18 -1.36 -3.37
N GLN A 59 -14.32 -2.35 -2.49
CA GLN A 59 -14.78 -2.13 -1.12
C GLN A 59 -13.74 -1.42 -0.23
N ALA A 60 -12.50 -1.25 -0.71
CA ALA A 60 -11.41 -0.56 -0.03
C ALA A 60 -11.09 -1.11 1.38
N ASN A 61 -11.37 -2.39 1.61
CA ASN A 61 -11.22 -3.02 2.93
C ASN A 61 -9.76 -2.98 3.41
N LEU A 62 -8.78 -3.20 2.51
CA LEU A 62 -7.36 -3.15 2.87
C LEU A 62 -6.93 -1.73 3.18
N SER A 63 -7.38 -0.77 2.37
CA SER A 63 -7.11 0.65 2.54
C SER A 63 -7.58 1.14 3.90
N GLN A 64 -8.82 0.81 4.29
CA GLN A 64 -9.36 1.15 5.60
C GLN A 64 -8.59 0.48 6.74
N ALA A 65 -8.22 -0.80 6.60
CA ALA A 65 -7.49 -1.55 7.62
C ALA A 65 -6.06 -1.03 7.86
N LEU A 66 -5.39 -0.51 6.83
CA LEU A 66 -4.02 0.01 6.92
C LEU A 66 -3.98 1.50 7.29
N MET A 67 -4.81 2.34 6.68
CA MET A 67 -4.83 3.79 6.95
C MET A 67 -5.53 4.14 8.27
N GLY A 68 -6.53 3.35 8.67
CA GLY A 68 -7.45 3.69 9.74
C GLY A 68 -8.48 4.75 9.32
N GLY A 69 -9.55 4.89 10.11
CA GLY A 69 -10.72 5.67 9.72
C GLY A 69 -10.46 7.16 9.44
N ARG A 70 -9.58 7.81 10.21
CA ARG A 70 -9.27 9.24 10.02
C ARG A 70 -8.54 9.50 8.71
N ARG A 71 -7.41 8.82 8.49
CA ARG A 71 -6.61 8.99 7.26
C ARG A 71 -7.39 8.56 6.01
N CYS A 72 -8.25 7.54 6.13
CA CYS A 72 -9.14 7.14 5.04
C CYS A 72 -10.16 8.26 4.70
N ARG A 73 -10.74 8.91 5.71
CA ARG A 73 -11.64 10.06 5.50
C ARG A 73 -10.91 11.24 4.88
N ASP A 74 -9.70 11.55 5.33
CA ASP A 74 -8.89 12.63 4.79
C ASP A 74 -8.55 12.38 3.32
N PHE A 75 -8.17 11.14 2.97
CA PHE A 75 -7.95 10.68 1.60
C PHE A 75 -9.18 10.89 0.70
N LEU A 76 -10.36 10.50 1.16
CA LEU A 76 -11.61 10.68 0.41
C LEU A 76 -11.97 12.15 0.24
N ASN A 77 -11.85 12.96 1.30
CA ASN A 77 -12.14 14.39 1.26
C ASN A 77 -11.20 15.16 0.34
N ALA A 78 -9.92 14.77 0.32
CA ALA A 78 -8.91 15.36 -0.54
C ALA A 78 -9.06 14.97 -2.03
N GLN A 79 -9.95 14.02 -2.34
CA GLN A 79 -10.06 13.42 -3.69
C GLN A 79 -8.68 12.97 -4.21
N SER A 80 -7.88 12.40 -3.32
CA SER A 80 -6.55 11.89 -3.66
C SER A 80 -6.66 10.74 -4.66
N PRO A 81 -5.67 10.60 -5.57
CA PRO A 81 -5.70 9.56 -6.57
C PRO A 81 -5.55 8.18 -5.92
N SER A 82 -6.24 7.21 -6.49
CA SER A 82 -6.34 5.83 -6.04
C SER A 82 -5.84 4.88 -7.13
N ILE A 83 -5.96 3.58 -6.88
CA ILE A 83 -5.75 2.53 -7.88
C ILE A 83 -6.56 2.76 -9.17
N VAL A 84 -7.72 3.42 -9.08
CA VAL A 84 -8.55 3.76 -10.24
C VAL A 84 -7.80 4.72 -11.18
N GLU A 85 -7.17 5.75 -10.62
CA GLU A 85 -6.38 6.71 -11.39
C GLU A 85 -5.13 6.05 -11.99
N VAL A 86 -4.50 5.09 -11.29
CA VAL A 86 -3.39 4.28 -11.85
C VAL A 86 -3.84 3.55 -13.10
N PHE A 87 -4.99 2.87 -13.07
CA PHE A 87 -5.52 2.18 -14.24
C PHE A 87 -5.93 3.12 -15.38
N LYS A 88 -6.37 4.35 -15.06
CA LYS A 88 -6.71 5.37 -16.07
C LYS A 88 -5.47 6.03 -16.68
N GLY A 89 -4.35 6.09 -15.95
CA GLY A 89 -3.11 6.76 -16.38
C GLY A 89 -3.12 8.29 -16.28
N TYR A 90 -4.19 8.88 -15.75
CA TYR A 90 -4.32 10.32 -15.52
C TYR A 90 -5.25 10.59 -14.33
N GLN A 91 -5.15 11.79 -13.76
CA GLN A 91 -6.07 12.23 -12.72
C GLN A 91 -7.19 13.09 -13.35
N PRO A 92 -8.47 12.74 -13.15
CA PRO A 92 -9.58 13.54 -13.65
C PRO A 92 -9.67 14.89 -12.92
N PRO A 93 -10.43 15.85 -13.47
CA PRO A 93 -10.72 17.10 -12.79
C PRO A 93 -11.25 16.87 -11.36
N ASN A 94 -10.76 17.65 -10.42
CA ASN A 94 -11.19 17.63 -9.03
C ASN A 94 -11.37 19.08 -8.53
N ARG A 95 -11.76 19.23 -7.25
CA ARG A 95 -12.01 20.56 -6.65
C ARG A 95 -10.78 21.50 -6.66
N PHE A 96 -9.58 20.95 -6.74
CA PHE A 96 -8.33 21.70 -6.70
C PHE A 96 -7.72 21.92 -8.09
N ASN A 97 -7.95 21.00 -9.03
CA ASN A 97 -7.45 21.02 -10.40
C ASN A 97 -8.62 20.80 -11.38
N PRO A 98 -9.11 21.86 -12.06
CA PRO A 98 -10.29 21.77 -12.92
C PRO A 98 -10.03 21.07 -14.26
N SER A 99 -8.78 20.69 -14.56
CA SER A 99 -8.38 20.05 -15.81
C SER A 99 -7.73 18.68 -15.54
N PRO A 100 -7.91 17.71 -16.47
CA PRO A 100 -7.17 16.46 -16.41
C PRO A 100 -5.67 16.72 -16.43
N HIS A 101 -4.90 15.98 -15.62
CA HIS A 101 -3.45 16.15 -15.56
C HIS A 101 -2.73 14.79 -15.42
N PRO A 102 -1.44 14.72 -15.82
CA PRO A 102 -0.65 13.50 -15.69
C PRO A 102 -0.60 12.99 -14.24
N LEU A 103 -0.67 11.67 -14.09
CA LEU A 103 -0.56 11.03 -12.79
C LEU A 103 0.90 11.00 -12.33
N SER A 104 1.19 11.57 -11.16
CA SER A 104 2.49 11.39 -10.51
C SER A 104 2.46 10.14 -9.63
N MET A 105 3.44 9.23 -9.77
CA MET A 105 3.49 8.03 -8.92
C MET A 105 3.59 8.38 -7.42
N SER A 106 4.25 9.49 -7.10
CA SER A 106 4.36 9.98 -5.71
C SER A 106 3.04 10.46 -5.11
N SER A 107 2.03 10.80 -5.93
CA SER A 107 0.73 11.25 -5.42
C SER A 107 -0.22 10.10 -5.10
N VAL A 108 0.07 8.89 -5.58
CA VAL A 108 -0.76 7.68 -5.37
C VAL A 108 -0.24 6.83 -4.22
N VAL A 109 1.06 6.86 -3.94
CA VAL A 109 1.68 6.04 -2.91
C VAL A 109 1.60 6.73 -1.55
N HIS A 110 0.80 6.18 -0.65
CA HIS A 110 0.63 6.67 0.71
C HIS A 110 1.53 5.93 1.70
N SER A 111 2.36 6.66 2.44
CA SER A 111 3.10 6.09 3.57
C SER A 111 2.14 5.77 4.71
N ILE A 112 2.11 4.50 5.12
CA ILE A 112 1.29 4.02 6.25
C ILE A 112 2.10 4.08 7.54
N GLY A 113 3.36 3.67 7.47
CA GLY A 113 4.29 3.69 8.59
C GLY A 113 5.63 3.06 8.21
N GLY A 114 6.51 2.93 9.20
CA GLY A 114 7.88 2.48 8.97
C GLY A 114 8.78 3.60 8.44
N ARG A 115 10.06 3.52 8.84
CA ARG A 115 11.12 4.53 8.78
C ARG A 115 11.02 5.70 9.76
N SER A 116 11.58 5.47 10.96
CA SER A 116 12.18 6.51 11.80
C SER A 116 13.69 6.65 11.52
N SER A 117 14.29 5.70 10.80
CA SER A 117 15.72 5.64 10.43
C SER A 117 15.91 5.06 9.02
N PRO A 118 17.03 5.32 8.31
CA PRO A 118 17.34 4.70 7.02
C PRO A 118 17.34 3.17 7.03
N ASN A 119 17.62 2.58 8.20
CA ASN A 119 17.69 1.14 8.47
C ASN A 119 16.42 0.63 9.15
N ASP A 120 15.25 1.04 8.68
CA ASP A 120 13.96 0.53 9.12
C ASP A 120 13.15 0.14 7.89
N SER A 121 12.36 -0.94 8.00
CA SER A 121 11.37 -1.30 7.00
C SER A 121 10.31 -0.21 6.85
N SER A 122 9.82 0.00 5.63
CA SER A 122 8.68 0.88 5.35
C SER A 122 7.44 0.12 4.88
N LEU A 123 6.27 0.69 5.16
CA LEU A 123 4.98 0.24 4.68
C LEU A 123 4.30 1.36 3.90
N ALA A 124 4.08 1.12 2.61
CA ALA A 124 3.33 1.99 1.73
C ALA A 124 2.07 1.30 1.21
N LEU A 125 1.11 2.12 0.76
CA LEU A 125 -0.18 1.69 0.21
C LEU A 125 -0.50 2.47 -1.07
N ILE A 126 -0.91 1.77 -2.12
CA ILE A 126 -1.76 2.32 -3.18
C ILE A 126 -3.21 1.99 -2.83
N PRO A 127 -4.02 2.99 -2.45
CA PRO A 127 -5.34 2.77 -1.89
C PRO A 127 -6.38 2.52 -2.99
N SER A 128 -7.45 1.83 -2.61
CA SER A 128 -8.70 1.79 -3.34
C SER A 128 -9.69 2.77 -2.71
N ARG A 129 -10.79 3.02 -3.41
CA ARG A 129 -11.94 3.75 -2.88
C ARG A 129 -13.22 3.03 -3.26
N SER A 130 -14.14 2.95 -2.31
CA SER A 130 -15.53 2.60 -2.58
C SER A 130 -16.22 3.79 -3.26
N GLU A 131 -16.80 3.53 -4.43
CA GLU A 131 -17.71 4.45 -5.12
C GLU A 131 -18.98 4.70 -4.28
#